data_AF-A0A6M5F2N5-F1
#
_entry.id   AF-A0A6M5F2N5-F1
#
_cell.length_a   1.000
_cell.length_b   1.000
_cell.length_c   1.000
_cell.angle_alpha   90.00
_cell.angle_beta   90.00
_cell.angle_gamma   90.00
#
_symmetry.space_group_name_H-M   'P 1'
#
loop_
_entity.id
_entity.type
_entity.pdbx_description
1 polymer ?
#
loop_
_entity_poly.entity_id
_entity_poly.type
_entity_poly.pdbx_seq_one_letter_code
_entity_poly.pdbx_strand_id
1 'polypeptide(L)' 'MAGTKAGGLKAAQKNLQKDPNFYAKIGAKGGRNGHTGGFAANPELARIAGAKGGRISRRTKKADK' A
#
# COMPACT_ATOMS: atom_id res chain seq x y z
N MET A 1 -22.16 5.22 21.17
CA MET A 1 -23.11 4.45 20.34
C MET A 1 -22.39 3.92 19.11
N ALA A 2 -22.74 2.73 18.64
CA ALA A 2 -22.25 2.21 17.36
C ALA A 2 -22.80 3.09 16.21
N GLY A 3 -22.06 3.19 15.11
CA GLY A 3 -22.47 3.96 13.93
C GLY A 3 -22.36 5.48 14.03
N THR A 4 -22.05 6.05 15.20
CA THR A 4 -21.83 7.51 15.35
C THR A 4 -20.35 7.88 15.20
N LYS A 5 -20.06 9.11 14.75
CA LYS A 5 -18.68 9.63 14.64
C LYS A 5 -17.89 9.50 15.95
N ALA A 6 -18.52 9.84 17.07
CA ALA A 6 -17.91 9.70 18.40
C ALA A 6 -17.62 8.24 18.78
N GLY A 7 -18.49 7.30 18.38
CA GLY A 7 -18.26 5.87 18.57
C GLY A 7 -17.08 5.36 17.74
N GLY A 8 -16.98 5.80 16.48
CA GLY A 8 -15.88 5.45 15.58
C GLY A 8 -14.52 5.91 16.10
N LEU A 9 -14.44 7.13 16.63
CA LEU A 9 -13.20 7.67 17.21
C LEU A 9 -12.74 6.86 18.43
N LYS A 10 -13.67 6.51 19.34
CA LYS A 10 -13.38 5.66 20.50
C LYS A 10 -12.90 4.27 20.09
N ALA A 11 -13.52 3.68 19.07
CA ALA A 11 -13.10 2.39 18.53
C ALA A 11 -11.69 2.46 17.90
N ALA A 12 -11.41 3.50 17.12
CA ALA A 12 -10.10 3.72 16.52
C ALA A 12 -8.99 3.86 17.57
N GLN A 13 -9.23 4.65 18.62
CA GLN A 13 -8.30 4.78 19.75
C GLN A 13 -8.03 3.45 20.43
N LYS A 14 -9.08 2.67 20.73
CA LYS A 14 -8.94 1.35 21.36
C LYS A 14 -8.18 0.36 20.48
N ASN A 15 -8.42 0.38 19.18
CA ASN A 15 -7.71 -0.49 18.22
C ASN A 15 -6.22 -0.14 18.12
N LEU A 16 -5.89 1.16 18.07
CA LEU A 16 -4.50 1.63 18.02
C LEU A 16 -3.74 1.39 19.34
N GLN A 17 -4.41 1.54 20.49
CA GLN A 17 -3.81 1.22 21.79
C GLN A 17 -3.48 -0.28 21.91
N LYS A 18 -4.32 -1.15 21.36
CA LYS A 18 -4.10 -2.61 21.38
C LYS A 18 -3.04 -3.05 20.38
N ASP A 19 -3.03 -2.45 19.19
CA ASP A 19 -2.09 -2.74 18.12
C ASP A 19 -1.82 -1.47 17.31
N PRO A 20 -0.65 -0.83 17.47
CA PRO A 20 -0.29 0.36 16.69
C PRO A 20 -0.34 0.13 15.18
N ASN A 21 -0.17 -1.12 14.74
CA ASN A 21 -0.17 -1.51 13.33
C ASN A 21 -1.53 -2.02 12.84
N PHE A 22 -2.60 -1.87 13.62
CA PHE A 22 -3.93 -2.43 13.31
C PHE A 22 -4.40 -2.10 11.89
N TYR A 23 -4.42 -0.80 11.52
CA TYR A 23 -4.87 -0.37 10.20
C TYR A 23 -3.90 -0.77 9.09
N ALA A 24 -2.59 -0.75 9.34
CA ALA A 24 -1.59 -1.18 8.38
C ALA A 24 -1.75 -2.68 8.04
N LYS A 25 -1.98 -3.53 9.04
CA LYS A 25 -2.22 -4.97 8.85
C LYS A 25 -3.49 -5.25 8.06
N ILE A 26 -4.58 -4.55 8.37
CA ILE A 26 -5.86 -4.73 7.65
C ILE A 26 -5.74 -4.24 6.21
N GLY A 27 -5.11 -3.07 5.99
CA GLY A 27 -4.84 -2.55 4.66
C GLY A 27 -3.95 -3.48 3.83
N ALA A 28 -2.89 -4.05 4.42
CA ALA A 28 -2.04 -5.02 3.74
C ALA A 28 -2.78 -6.30 3.33
N LYS A 29 -3.66 -6.83 4.21
CA LYS A 29 -4.52 -7.97 3.87
C LYS A 29 -5.48 -7.62 2.72
N GLY A 30 -6.12 -6.46 2.78
CA GLY A 30 -7.00 -5.98 1.72
C GLY A 30 -6.28 -5.80 0.39
N GLY A 31 -5.09 -5.20 0.39
CA GLY A 31 -4.27 -5.01 -0.80
C GLY A 31 -3.77 -6.33 -1.41
N ARG A 32 -3.46 -7.35 -0.60
CA ARG A 32 -3.11 -8.68 -1.10
C ARG A 32 -4.27 -9.39 -1.78
N ASN A 33 -5.48 -9.23 -1.25
CA ASN A 33 -6.69 -9.84 -1.81
C ASN A 33 -7.28 -9.03 -2.98
N GLY A 34 -6.94 -7.74 -3.07
CA GLY A 34 -7.39 -6.83 -4.12
C GLY A 34 -6.52 -6.97 -5.37
N HIS A 35 -7.08 -7.53 -6.43
CA HIS A 35 -6.40 -7.67 -7.73
C HIS A 35 -6.94 -6.72 -8.80
N THR A 36 -7.98 -5.95 -8.49
CA THR A 36 -8.74 -5.15 -9.47
C THR A 36 -8.27 -3.71 -9.60
N GLY A 37 -7.27 -3.26 -8.82
CA GLY A 37 -6.77 -1.88 -8.83
C GLY A 37 -5.34 -1.73 -9.36
N GLY A 38 -5.05 -0.56 -9.96
CA GLY A 38 -3.68 -0.14 -10.33
C GLY A 38 -2.93 -1.11 -11.22
N PHE A 39 -1.67 -1.40 -10.86
CA PHE A 39 -0.80 -2.34 -11.57
C PHE A 39 -1.19 -3.81 -11.39
N ALA A 40 -2.02 -4.15 -10.40
CA ALA A 40 -2.53 -5.51 -10.24
C ALA A 40 -3.61 -5.84 -11.28
N ALA A 41 -4.39 -4.82 -11.70
CA ALA A 41 -5.44 -4.98 -12.71
C ALA A 41 -4.89 -5.18 -14.14
N ASN A 42 -3.68 -4.68 -14.41
CA ASN A 42 -3.05 -4.78 -15.72
C ASN A 42 -1.55 -5.12 -15.57
N PRO A 43 -1.20 -6.43 -15.56
CA PRO A 43 0.18 -6.88 -15.41
C PRO A 43 1.11 -6.37 -16.52
N GLU A 44 0.62 -6.21 -17.75
CA GLU A 44 1.42 -5.68 -18.87
C GLU A 44 1.82 -4.23 -18.64
N LEU A 45 0.89 -3.39 -18.15
CA LEU A 45 1.20 -2.01 -17.78
C LEU A 45 2.27 -1.95 -16.68
N ALA A 46 2.17 -2.83 -15.68
CA ALA A 46 3.16 -2.94 -14.61
C ALA A 46 4.55 -3.30 -15.14
N ARG A 47 4.62 -4.28 -16.06
CA ARG A 47 5.86 -4.70 -16.72
C ARG A 47 6.50 -3.56 -17.51
N ILE A 48 5.72 -2.84 -18.33
CA ILE A 48 6.22 -1.73 -19.16
C ILE A 48 6.73 -0.60 -18.27
N ALA A 49 5.96 -0.20 -17.25
CA ALA A 49 6.34 0.86 -16.33
C ALA A 49 7.61 0.51 -15.54
N GLY A 50 7.70 -0.73 -15.03
CA GLY A 50 8.88 -1.23 -14.32
C GLY A 50 10.13 -1.25 -15.20
N ALA A 51 10.02 -1.76 -16.44
CA ALA A 51 11.13 -1.77 -17.39
C ALA A 51 11.61 -0.35 -17.74
N LYS A 52 10.69 0.58 -17.96
CA LYS A 52 11.03 1.99 -18.24
C LYS A 52 11.73 2.64 -17.05
N GLY A 53 11.19 2.46 -15.85
CA GLY A 53 11.79 2.98 -14.61
C GLY A 53 13.19 2.42 -14.35
N GLY A 54 13.37 1.11 -14.56
CA GLY A 54 14.68 0.45 -14.43
C GLY A 54 15.72 0.99 -15.40
N ARG A 55 15.36 1.17 -16.69
CA ARG A 55 16.28 1.70 -17.71
C ARG A 55 16.71 3.15 -17.44
N ILE A 56 15.79 3.98 -16.94
CA ILE A 56 16.06 5.40 -16.65
C ILE A 56 16.79 5.59 -15.30
N SER A 57 16.70 4.61 -14.40
CA SER A 57 17.27 4.70 -13.07
C SER A 57 18.77 5.01 -13.09
N ARG A 58 19.17 6.04 -12.33
CA ARG A 58 20.57 6.39 -12.09
C ARG A 58 21.12 5.77 -10.80
N ARG A 59 20.28 5.12 -9.98
CA ARG A 59 20.65 4.63 -8.64
C ARG A 59 21.74 3.55 -8.66
N THR A 60 21.76 2.72 -9.69
CA THR A 60 22.71 1.61 -9.84
C THR A 60 23.68 1.82 -11.01
N LYS A 61 23.58 2.94 -11.73
CA LYS A 61 24.45 3.22 -12.87
C LYS A 61 25.82 3.60 -12.30
N LYS A 62 26.81 2.72 -12.42
CA LYS A 62 28.19 3.06 -12.09
C LYS A 62 28.56 4.27 -12.96
N ALA A 63 29.05 5.33 -12.33
CA ALA A 63 29.74 6.36 -13.08
C ALA A 63 31.00 5.69 -13.63
N ASP A 64 31.09 5.60 -14.96
CA ASP A 64 32.34 5.21 -15.62
C ASP A 64 33.45 6.13 -15.07
N LYS A 65 34.53 5.49 -14.60
CA LYS A 65 35.70 6.16 -14.03
C LYS A 65 36.70 6.43 -15.14
#